data_AF-A0A931WAM3-F1
#
_entry.id   AF-A0A931WAM3-F1
#
_cell.length_a   1.000
_cell.length_b   1.000
_cell.length_c   1.000
_cell.angle_alpha   90.00
_cell.angle_beta   90.00
_cell.angle_gamma   90.00
#
_symmetry.space_group_name_H-M   'P 1'
#
loop_
_entity.id
_entity.type
_entity.pdbx_description
1 polymer ?
#
loop_
_entity_poly.entity_id
_entity_poly.type
_entity_poly.pdbx_seq_one_letter_code
_entity_poly.pdbx_strand_id
1 'polypeptide(L)'
;MSERVTGYILLGIGICIMLFALGNIYLLFTSKIQPIHLFDTKGISLDINSLMPQLPEGVKLEKKSQGAELISSETINQTLNLSAHFFLMSFVMTFGYKLASLGVMLVRPVVVKLKEAKEPPKPQ
;
A
#
# COMPACT_ATOMS: atom_id res chain seq x y z
N MET A 1 31.56 17.04 -6.87
CA MET A 1 30.53 17.28 -5.84
C MET A 1 30.57 16.09 -4.89
N SER A 2 30.83 16.33 -3.61
CA SER A 2 31.14 15.30 -2.60
C SER A 2 30.05 14.23 -2.53
N GLU A 3 30.42 12.95 -2.40
CA GLU A 3 29.47 11.83 -2.21
C GLU A 3 28.47 12.11 -1.06
N ARG A 4 28.91 12.92 -0.09
CA ARG A 4 28.08 13.39 1.02
C ARG A 4 26.94 14.30 0.57
N VAL A 5 27.17 15.20 -0.40
CA VAL A 5 26.14 16.09 -0.93
C VAL A 5 25.07 15.29 -1.67
N THR A 6 25.49 14.32 -2.50
CA THR A 6 24.56 13.40 -3.17
C THR A 6 23.77 12.56 -2.15
N GLY A 7 24.44 12.10 -1.09
CA GLY A 7 23.80 11.37 0.00
C GLY A 7 22.72 12.18 0.72
N TYR A 8 22.97 13.45 1.04
CA TYR A 8 21.98 14.34 1.64
C TYR A 8 20.81 14.64 0.70
N ILE A 9 21.06 14.79 -0.60
CA ILE A 9 20.00 14.99 -1.60
C ILE A 9 19.07 13.76 -1.65
N LEU A 10 19.64 12.55 -1.77
CA LEU A 10 18.85 11.30 -1.77
C LEU A 10 18.06 11.12 -0.48
N LEU A 11 18.69 11.42 0.67
CA LEU A 11 18.03 11.36 1.97
C LEU A 11 16.83 12.31 2.04
N GLY A 12 17.03 13.57 1.64
CA GLY A 12 15.98 14.59 1.63
C GLY A 12 14.81 14.21 0.72
N ILE A 13 15.10 13.79 -0.52
CA ILE A 13 14.07 13.37 -1.48
C ILE A 13 13.29 12.16 -0.95
N GLY A 14 13.98 11.15 -0.42
CA GLY A 14 13.34 9.96 0.14
C GLY A 14 12.39 10.28 1.29
N ILE A 15 12.80 11.18 2.19
CA ILE A 15 11.96 11.66 3.30
C ILE A 15 10.74 12.43 2.78
N CYS A 16 10.92 13.32 1.81
CA CYS A 16 9.81 14.07 1.21
C CYS A 16 8.77 13.13 0.57
N ILE A 17 9.22 12.10 -0.15
CA ILE A 17 8.32 11.09 -0.75
C ILE A 17 7.54 10.34 0.34
N MET A 18 8.20 9.93 1.42
CA MET A 18 7.55 9.23 2.54
C MET A 18 6.50 10.12 3.22
N LEU A 19 6.81 11.40 3.48
CA LEU A 19 5.84 12.34 4.07
C LEU A 19 4.65 12.59 3.14
N PHE A 20 4.89 12.68 1.83
CA PHE A 20 3.83 12.84 0.84
C PHE A 20 2.90 11.63 0.78
N ALA A 21 3.45 10.41 0.81
CA ALA A 21 2.67 9.17 0.85
C ALA A 21 1.83 9.09 2.13
N LEU A 22 2.44 9.40 3.28
CA LEU A 22 1.75 9.41 4.58
C LEU A 22 0.60 10.43 4.59
N GLY A 23 0.84 11.64 4.06
CA GLY A 23 -0.17 12.68 3.94
C GLY A 23 -1.35 12.27 3.05
N ASN A 24 -1.08 11.61 1.91
CA ASN A 24 -2.12 11.07 1.04
C ASN A 24 -2.99 10.04 1.75
N ILE A 25 -2.35 9.08 2.44
CA ILE A 25 -3.06 8.06 3.21
C ILE A 25 -3.93 8.72 4.30
N TYR A 26 -3.39 9.68 5.04
CA TYR A 26 -4.14 10.38 6.09
C TYR A 26 -5.35 11.15 5.53
N LEU A 27 -5.19 11.85 4.40
CA LEU A 27 -6.26 12.57 3.73
C LEU A 27 -7.34 11.64 3.18
N LEU A 28 -6.95 10.46 2.71
CA LEU A 28 -7.85 9.40 2.28
C LEU A 28 -8.72 8.87 3.43
N PHE A 29 -8.11 8.60 4.59
CA PHE A 29 -8.86 8.18 5.79
C PHE A 29 -9.77 9.28 6.35
N THR A 30 -9.43 10.56 6.11
CA THR A 30 -10.28 11.70 6.50
C THR A 30 -11.41 11.95 5.46
N SER A 31 -11.56 11.09 4.45
CA SER A 31 -12.51 11.24 3.34
C SER A 31 -12.38 12.57 2.59
N LYS A 32 -11.21 13.22 2.67
CA LYS A 32 -10.93 14.50 1.98
C LYS A 32 -10.56 14.28 0.51
N ILE A 33 -10.11 13.07 0.17
CA ILE A 33 -9.68 12.65 -1.17
C ILE A 33 -10.36 11.32 -1.49
N GLN A 34 -10.83 11.16 -2.73
CA GLN A 34 -11.41 9.89 -3.19
C GLN A 34 -10.29 8.89 -3.52
N PRO A 35 -10.43 7.60 -3.16
CA PRO A 35 -9.47 6.57 -3.53
C PRO A 35 -9.30 6.48 -5.05
N ILE A 36 -8.15 5.98 -5.51
CA ILE A 36 -7.94 5.71 -6.94
C ILE A 36 -8.91 4.60 -7.34
N HIS A 37 -9.82 4.90 -8.28
CA HIS A 37 -10.73 3.92 -8.87
C HIS A 37 -9.95 2.99 -9.79
N LEU A 38 -9.73 1.76 -9.34
CA LEU A 38 -9.07 0.69 -10.10
C LEU A 38 -10.02 -0.46 -10.42
N PHE A 39 -11.11 -0.60 -9.67
CA PHE A 39 -12.05 -1.71 -9.78
C PHE A 39 -13.50 -1.21 -9.86
N ASP A 40 -14.20 -1.69 -10.88
CA ASP A 40 -15.65 -1.60 -11.08
C ASP A 40 -16.23 -3.02 -11.16
N THR A 41 -16.44 -3.63 -10.01
CA THR A 41 -17.16 -4.91 -9.94
C THR A 41 -18.66 -4.64 -10.05
N LYS A 42 -19.33 -5.35 -10.98
CA LYS A 42 -20.79 -5.44 -11.02
C LYS A 42 -21.21 -6.40 -9.91
N GLY A 43 -22.20 -6.01 -9.10
CA GLY A 43 -22.65 -6.77 -7.94
C GLY A 43 -22.97 -8.22 -8.21
N ILE A 44 -22.75 -9.04 -7.20
CA ILE A 44 -23.28 -10.39 -7.14
C ILE A 44 -24.78 -10.26 -6.82
N SER A 45 -25.61 -10.14 -7.85
CA SER A 45 -27.06 -10.17 -7.69
C SER A 45 -27.51 -11.61 -7.57
N LEU A 46 -27.92 -12.03 -6.37
CA LEU A 46 -28.64 -13.28 -6.19
C LEU A 46 -30.09 -13.07 -6.62
N ASP A 47 -30.46 -13.73 -7.72
CA ASP A 47 -31.81 -13.69 -8.25
C ASP A 47 -32.71 -14.56 -7.37
N ILE A 48 -33.37 -13.94 -6.39
CA ILE A 48 -34.29 -14.62 -5.45
C ILE A 48 -35.43 -15.34 -6.19
N ASN A 49 -35.70 -14.98 -7.45
CA ASN A 49 -36.65 -15.69 -8.31
C ASN A 49 -36.26 -17.15 -8.54
N SER A 50 -34.97 -17.51 -8.43
CA SER A 50 -34.50 -18.90 -8.50
C SER A 50 -34.75 -19.72 -7.23
N LEU A 51 -35.03 -19.05 -6.10
CA LEU A 51 -35.33 -19.66 -4.79
C LEU A 51 -36.84 -19.72 -4.49
N MET A 52 -37.68 -19.06 -5.30
CA MET A 52 -39.14 -19.11 -5.20
C MET A 52 -39.76 -20.52 -5.19
N PRO A 53 -39.23 -21.57 -5.87
CA PRO A 53 -39.83 -22.89 -5.84
C PRO A 53 -39.82 -23.58 -4.46
N GLN A 54 -39.11 -23.03 -3.46
CA GLN A 54 -38.91 -23.65 -2.15
C GLN A 54 -39.66 -22.97 -0.99
N LEU A 55 -40.47 -21.93 -1.26
CA LEU A 55 -41.26 -21.25 -0.22
C LEU A 55 -42.70 -21.78 -0.14
N PRO A 56 -43.26 -21.98 1.08
CA PRO A 56 -44.66 -22.39 1.25
C PRO A 56 -45.62 -21.38 0.62
N GLU A 57 -46.64 -21.88 -0.10
CA GLU A 57 -47.69 -21.06 -0.74
C GLU A 57 -48.42 -20.20 0.31
N GLY A 58 -48.07 -18.91 0.37
CA GLY A 58 -48.68 -17.97 1.32
C GLY A 58 -47.86 -16.71 1.58
N VAL A 59 -46.55 -16.72 1.30
CA VAL A 59 -45.70 -15.54 1.44
C VAL A 59 -45.74 -14.70 0.15
N LYS A 60 -46.63 -13.71 0.10
CA LYS A 60 -46.59 -12.66 -0.94
C LYS A 60 -45.40 -11.73 -0.67
N LEU A 61 -44.22 -12.10 -1.19
CA LEU A 61 -43.14 -11.12 -1.35
C LEU A 61 -43.58 -10.15 -2.44
N GLU A 62 -43.80 -8.88 -2.05
CA GLU A 62 -44.10 -7.82 -2.99
C GLU A 62 -43.06 -7.82 -4.12
N LYS A 63 -43.57 -7.66 -5.34
CA LYS A 63 -42.90 -7.78 -6.63
C LYS A 63 -41.89 -6.65 -6.90
N LYS A 64 -41.08 -6.32 -5.89
CA LYS A 64 -40.05 -5.28 -5.90
C LYS A 64 -38.80 -5.71 -5.13
N SER A 65 -38.48 -7.01 -5.13
CA SER A 65 -37.09 -7.41 -4.89
C SER A 65 -36.37 -7.39 -6.25
N GLN A 66 -35.89 -6.20 -6.63
CA GLN A 66 -34.63 -6.16 -7.37
C GLN A 66 -33.66 -6.99 -6.52
N GLY A 67 -33.08 -8.04 -7.10
CA GLY A 67 -32.43 -9.15 -6.39
C GLY A 67 -31.66 -8.67 -5.17
N ALA A 68 -31.92 -9.28 -4.01
CA ALA A 68 -31.27 -8.86 -2.77
C ALA A 68 -29.76 -8.90 -2.96
N GLU A 69 -29.16 -7.72 -3.10
CA GLU A 69 -27.72 -7.53 -3.04
C GLU A 69 -27.31 -7.89 -1.62
N LEU A 70 -26.88 -9.14 -1.40
CA LEU A 70 -26.41 -9.62 -0.10
C LEU A 70 -25.24 -8.77 0.41
N ILE A 71 -24.47 -8.18 -0.51
CA ILE A 71 -23.51 -7.12 -0.28
C ILE A 71 -23.64 -6.14 -1.44
N SER A 72 -23.81 -4.85 -1.12
CA SER A 72 -23.82 -3.79 -2.14
C SER A 72 -22.50 -3.79 -2.92
N SER A 73 -22.62 -3.83 -4.25
CA SER A 73 -21.51 -3.68 -5.21
C SER A 73 -20.62 -2.48 -4.90
N GLU A 74 -21.25 -1.41 -4.38
CA GLU A 74 -20.59 -0.15 -4.06
C GLU A 74 -19.63 -0.29 -2.88
N THR A 75 -20.04 -1.02 -1.84
CA THR A 75 -19.17 -1.28 -0.67
C THR A 75 -17.96 -2.15 -1.05
N ILE A 76 -18.17 -3.13 -1.94
CA ILE A 76 -17.07 -3.98 -2.45
C ILE A 76 -16.08 -3.13 -3.24
N ASN A 77 -16.57 -2.33 -4.19
CA ASN A 77 -15.71 -1.48 -5.01
C ASN A 77 -14.97 -0.44 -4.16
N GLN A 78 -15.64 0.22 -3.22
CA GLN A 78 -15.01 1.16 -2.30
C GLN A 78 -13.90 0.50 -1.48
N THR A 79 -14.16 -0.68 -0.91
CA THR A 79 -13.18 -1.41 -0.11
C THR A 79 -11.98 -1.86 -0.96
N LEU A 80 -12.23 -2.34 -2.18
CA LEU A 80 -11.20 -2.83 -3.09
C LEU A 80 -10.33 -1.68 -3.60
N ASN A 81 -10.95 -0.56 -3.97
CA ASN A 81 -10.26 0.66 -4.41
C ASN A 81 -9.45 1.31 -3.27
N LEU A 82 -9.99 1.34 -2.05
CA LEU A 82 -9.26 1.80 -0.87
C LEU A 82 -8.04 0.92 -0.59
N SER A 83 -8.23 -0.41 -0.63
CA SER A 83 -7.15 -1.38 -0.39
C SER A 83 -6.05 -1.25 -1.44
N ALA A 84 -6.43 -1.12 -2.71
CA ALA A 84 -5.49 -0.96 -3.81
C ALA A 84 -4.74 0.38 -3.73
N HIS A 85 -5.41 1.46 -3.36
CA HIS A 85 -4.77 2.74 -3.11
C HIS A 85 -3.76 2.66 -1.96
N PHE A 86 -4.13 2.03 -0.84
CA PHE A 86 -3.24 1.83 0.30
C PHE A 86 -2.02 0.97 -0.08
N PHE A 87 -2.22 -0.08 -0.87
CA PHE A 87 -1.14 -0.91 -1.39
C PHE A 87 -0.18 -0.10 -2.29
N LEU A 88 -0.72 0.71 -3.21
CA LEU A 88 0.08 1.55 -4.09
C LEU A 88 0.87 2.60 -3.30
N MET A 89 0.25 3.25 -2.32
CA MET A 89 0.94 4.22 -1.46
C MET A 89 1.98 3.53 -0.56
N SER A 90 1.75 2.29 -0.13
CA SER A 90 2.74 1.50 0.61
C SER A 90 3.97 1.16 -0.25
N PHE A 91 3.76 0.90 -1.54
CA PHE A 91 4.85 0.74 -2.50
C PHE A 91 5.66 2.04 -2.65
N VAL A 92 4.99 3.19 -2.80
CA VAL A 92 5.64 4.51 -2.86
C VAL A 92 6.43 4.81 -1.58
N MET A 93 5.85 4.51 -0.41
CA MET A 93 6.51 4.65 0.89
C MET A 93 7.80 3.81 0.94
N THR A 94 7.74 2.56 0.48
CA THR A 94 8.90 1.65 0.44
C THR A 94 9.98 2.14 -0.52
N PHE A 95 9.58 2.71 -1.65
CA PHE A 95 10.50 3.34 -2.60
C PHE A 95 11.23 4.53 -1.96
N GLY A 96 10.49 5.43 -1.29
CA GLY A 96 11.06 6.55 -0.53
C GLY A 96 12.04 6.09 0.55
N TYR A 97 11.71 5.02 1.28
CA TYR A 97 12.61 4.41 2.28
C TYR A 97 13.90 3.88 1.65
N LYS A 98 13.82 3.15 0.53
CA LYS A 98 15.00 2.64 -0.17
C LYS A 98 15.90 3.79 -0.65
N LEU A 99 15.31 4.86 -1.17
CA LEU A 99 16.04 6.04 -1.61
C LEU A 99 16.76 6.73 -0.43
N ALA A 100 16.05 6.92 0.68
CA ALA A 100 16.62 7.48 1.90
C ALA A 100 17.75 6.62 2.47
N SER A 101 17.58 5.29 2.48
CA SER A 101 18.58 4.32 2.94
C SER A 101 19.88 4.41 2.13
N LEU A 102 19.78 4.50 0.80
CA LEU A 102 20.93 4.76 -0.06
C LEU A 102 21.61 6.10 0.28
N GLY A 103 20.82 7.15 0.53
CA GLY A 103 21.33 8.43 1.01
C GLY A 103 22.14 8.31 2.30
N VAL A 104 21.61 7.60 3.31
CA VAL A 104 22.32 7.36 4.59
C VAL A 104 23.62 6.59 4.38
N MET A 105 23.61 5.56 3.52
CA MET A 105 24.81 4.76 3.22
C MET A 105 25.91 5.59 2.56
N LEU A 106 25.56 6.56 1.72
CA LEU A 106 26.52 7.47 1.07
C LEU A 106 27.08 8.53 2.03
N VAL A 107 26.28 8.97 3.01
CA VAL A 107 26.74 9.94 4.02
C VAL A 107 27.69 9.30 5.03
N ARG A 108 27.46 8.02 5.38
CA ARG A 108 28.24 7.32 6.39
C ARG A 108 29.57 6.80 5.82
N PRO A 109 30.73 7.24 6.33
CA PRO A 109 32.02 6.72 5.87
C PRO A 109 32.20 5.25 6.28
N VAL A 110 32.70 4.43 5.34
CA VAL A 110 33.06 3.04 5.61
C VAL A 110 34.43 3.01 6.29
N VAL A 111 34.45 2.92 7.62
CA VAL A 111 35.70 2.78 8.39
C VAL A 111 36.01 1.29 8.54
N VAL A 112 36.98 0.80 7.76
CA VAL A 112 37.48 -0.57 7.90
C VAL A 112 38.59 -0.58 8.94
N LYS A 113 38.37 -1.25 10.08
CA LYS A 113 39.42 -1.50 11.07
C LYS A 113 40.20 -2.74 10.64
N LEU A 114 41.39 -2.54 10.09
CA LEU A 114 42.31 -3.64 9.80
C LEU A 114 42.85 -4.19 11.12
N LYS A 115 42.69 -5.50 11.36
CA LYS A 115 43.43 -6.19 12.42
C LYS A 115 44.84 -6.42 11.88
N GLU A 116 45.84 -5.84 12.53
CA GLU A 116 47.24 -6.05 12.17
C GLU A 116 47.53 -7.56 12.18
N ALA A 117 47.98 -8.07 11.04
CA ALA A 117 48.41 -9.44 10.92
C ALA A 117 49.65 -9.62 11.80
N LYS A 118 49.53 -10.44 12.84
CA LYS A 118 50.61 -10.81 13.75
C LYS A 118 51.77 -11.37 12.90
N GLU A 119 52.88 -10.63 12.80
CA GLU A 119 54.05 -11.07 12.05
C GLU A 119 54.50 -12.45 12.56
N PRO A 120 54.74 -13.43 11.67
CA PRO A 120 55.27 -14.72 12.08
C PRO A 120 56.69 -14.54 12.65
N PRO A 121 57.06 -15.29 13.71
CA PRO A 121 58.34 -15.13 14.37
C PRO A 121 59.50 -15.40 13.40
N LYS A 122 60.47 -14.48 13.34
CA LYS A 122 61.70 -14.65 12.57
C LYS A 122 62.49 -15.86 13.09
N PRO A 123 63.01 -16.74 12.21
CA PRO A 123 63.92 -17.80 12.63
C PRO A 123 65.23 -17.18 13.14
N GLN A 124 65.71 -17.69 14.28
CA GLN A 124 66.97 -17.33 14.93
C GLN A 124 68.17 -17.92 14.19
#